data_AF-A0A238XQM5-F1
#
_entry.id   AF-A0A238XQM5-F1
#
_cell.length_a   1.000
_cell.length_b   1.000
_cell.length_c   1.000
_cell.angle_alpha   90.00
_cell.angle_beta   90.00
_cell.angle_gamma   90.00
#
_symmetry.space_group_name_H-M   'P 1'
#
loop_
_entity.id
_entity.type
_entity.pdbx_description
1 polymer ?
#
loop_
_entity_poly.entity_id
_entity_poly.type
_entity_poly.pdbx_seq_one_letter_code
_entity_poly.pdbx_strand_id
1 'polypeptide(L)' 'MFQKILVANRGEIAIRVMRAANELGKRTV' A
#
# COMPACT_ATOMS: atom_id res chain seq x y z
N MET A 1 -8.40 -2.82 -14.19
CA MET A 1 -7.10 -3.02 -13.50
C MET A 1 -6.97 -1.96 -12.41
N PHE A 2 -6.64 -2.34 -11.17
CA PHE A 2 -6.56 -1.39 -10.05
C PHE A 2 -5.35 -0.45 -10.22
N GLN A 3 -5.61 0.85 -10.30
CA GLN A 3 -4.57 1.88 -10.41
C GLN A 3 -4.00 2.32 -9.03
N LYS A 4 -4.69 1.95 -7.95
CA LYS A 4 -4.41 2.39 -6.57
C LYS A 4 -4.90 1.36 -5.56
N ILE A 5 -4.16 1.17 -4.47
CA ILE A 5 -4.48 0.24 -3.37
C ILE A 5 -4.90 1.06 -2.15
N LEU A 6 -6.08 0.80 -1.59
CA LEU A 6 -6.51 1.40 -0.31
C LEU A 6 -6.02 0.53 0.85
N VAL A 7 -5.31 1.14 1.81
CA VAL A 7 -4.84 0.49 3.03
C VAL A 7 -5.66 1.02 4.21
N ALA A 8 -6.79 0.38 4.48
CA ALA A 8 -7.69 0.73 5.58
C ALA A 8 -7.19 0.23 6.96
N ASN A 9 -5.89 0.40 7.24
CA ASN A 9 -5.23 -0.02 8.47
C ASN A 9 -4.33 1.11 9.02
N ARG A 10 -3.82 0.92 10.25
CA ARG A 10 -2.89 1.85 10.91
C ARG A 10 -1.68 1.12 11.51
N GLY A 11 -0.63 1.88 11.85
CA GLY A 11 0.56 1.35 12.52
C GLY A 11 1.51 0.59 11.59
N GLU A 12 2.34 -0.28 12.16
CA GLU A 12 3.41 -0.98 11.43
C GLU A 12 2.90 -1.78 10.22
N ILE A 13 1.74 -2.44 10.36
CA ILE A 13 1.18 -3.26 9.29
C ILE A 13 0.83 -2.42 8.05
N ALA A 14 0.30 -1.20 8.24
CA ALA A 14 -0.02 -0.30 7.13
C ALA A 14 1.27 0.11 6.40
N ILE A 15 2.34 0.43 7.14
CA ILE A 15 3.64 0.79 6.57
C ILE A 15 4.25 -0.38 5.79
N ARG A 16 4.17 -1.61 6.31
CA ARG A 16 4.67 -2.81 5.61
C ARG A 16 3.96 -3.03 4.28
N VAL A 17 2.63 -2.92 4.25
CA VAL A 17 1.83 -3.04 3.03
C VAL A 17 2.17 -1.93 2.04
N MET A 18 2.29 -0.68 2.51
CA MET A 18 2.64 0.46 1.66
C MET A 18 4.04 0.33 1.02
N ARG A 19 5.03 -0.21 1.74
CA ARG A 19 6.37 -0.47 1.20
C ARG A 19 6.36 -1.53 0.09
N ALA A 20 5.72 -2.67 0.33
CA ALA A 20 5.57 -3.72 -0.68
C ALA A 20 4.83 -3.23 -1.93
N ALA A 21 3.77 -2.43 -1.75
CA ALA A 21 3.05 -1.82 -2.87
C ALA A 21 3.96 -0.88 -3.69
N ASN A 22 4.83 -0.11 -3.03
CA ASN A 22 5.79 0.77 -3.70
C ASN A 22 6.84 0.01 -4.50
N GLU A 23 7.37 -1.10 -3.97
CA GLU A 23 8.31 -2.00 -4.68
C GLU A 23 7.68 -2.59 -5.95
N LEU A 24 6.36 -2.81 -5.94
CA LEU A 24 5.58 -3.27 -7.08
C LEU A 24 5.12 -2.13 -8.02
N GLY A 25 5.57 -0.90 -7.79
CA GLY A 25 5.20 0.28 -8.57
C GLY A 25 3.72 0.67 -8.45
N LYS A 26 3.07 0.34 -7.33
CA LYS A 26 1.65 0.63 -7.06
C LYS A 26 1.51 1.78 -6.08
N ARG A 27 0.58 2.69 -6.38
CA ARG A 27 0.23 3.79 -5.48
C ARG A 27 -0.73 3.32 -4.40
N THR A 28 -0.52 3.77 -3.17
CA THR A 28 -1.38 3.49 -2.03
C THR A 28 -2.12 4.74 -1.54
N VAL A 29 -3.25 4.55 -0.86
CA VAL A 29 -4.00 5.55 -0.07
C VAL A 29 -4.29 4.97 1.29
#